data_AF-H2B0E3-F1
#
_entry.id   AF-H2B0E3-F1
#
_cell.length_a   1.000
_cell.length_b   1.000
_cell.length_c   1.000
_cell.angle_alpha   90.00
_cell.angle_beta   90.00
_cell.angle_gamma   90.00
#
_symmetry.space_group_name_H-M   'P 1'
#
loop_
_entity.id
_entity.type
_entity.pdbx_description
1 polymer ?
#
loop_
_entity_poly.entity_id
_entity_poly.type
_entity_poly.pdbx_seq_one_letter_code
_entity_poly.pdbx_strand_id
1 'polypeptide(L)'
;MAFTRFTHKLYQYYQLSTSFCFAALFARWLILIILASSRFLPGGIHEFLMGLLLYASVGELFWLLKFRGFKRAVLSSTFVKDLNFLYVILVLHFYDDYEHALVLKNHSYSVFIASLGLSQAYAHWTQLFKRQGMKKNTIIWKIVTYVILPTLYCSEFYLLLLNVQNLNFHSTPTLDVINKLVLVTYFPIALTIFKKHFY
;
A
#
# COMPACT_ATOMS: atom_id res chain seq x y z
N MET A 1 -16.22 -6.69 30.14
CA MET A 1 -15.08 -5.72 30.16
C MET A 1 -13.73 -6.32 29.79
N ALA A 2 -13.39 -7.55 30.20
CA ALA A 2 -12.09 -8.16 29.86
C ALA A 2 -11.91 -8.41 28.33
N PHE A 3 -12.94 -8.94 27.68
CA PHE A 3 -12.91 -9.23 26.24
C PHE A 3 -12.69 -7.98 25.37
N THR A 4 -13.34 -6.86 25.70
CA THR A 4 -13.16 -5.60 24.97
C THR A 4 -11.74 -5.05 25.14
N ARG A 5 -11.15 -5.13 26.33
CA ARG A 5 -9.75 -4.75 26.57
C ARG A 5 -8.78 -5.64 25.78
N PHE A 6 -9.03 -6.94 25.73
CA PHE A 6 -8.23 -7.88 24.94
C PHE A 6 -8.28 -7.54 23.44
N THR A 7 -9.46 -7.31 22.88
CA THR A 7 -9.60 -6.93 21.46
C THR A 7 -8.87 -5.62 21.12
N HIS A 8 -8.90 -4.63 22.02
CA HIS A 8 -8.15 -3.39 21.82
C HIS A 8 -6.64 -3.61 21.85
N LYS A 9 -6.11 -4.43 22.77
CA LYS A 9 -4.69 -4.76 22.82
C LYS A 9 -4.23 -5.51 21.57
N LEU A 10 -5.05 -6.42 21.04
CA LEU A 10 -4.74 -7.18 19.83
C LEU A 10 -4.72 -6.27 18.59
N TYR A 11 -5.66 -5.31 18.52
CA TYR A 11 -5.61 -4.24 17.51
C TYR A 11 -4.34 -3.39 17.62
N GLN A 12 -3.97 -2.96 18.83
CA GLN A 12 -2.76 -2.17 19.05
C GLN A 12 -1.49 -2.94 18.67
N TYR A 13 -1.43 -4.23 19.02
CA TYR A 13 -0.34 -5.11 18.63
C TYR A 13 -0.24 -5.22 17.10
N TYR A 14 -1.38 -5.41 16.43
CA TYR A 14 -1.45 -5.43 14.97
C TYR A 14 -0.96 -4.11 14.35
N GLN A 15 -1.40 -2.95 14.86
CA GLN A 15 -0.95 -1.65 14.37
C GLN A 15 0.57 -1.46 14.60
N LEU A 16 1.08 -1.92 15.75
CA LEU A 16 2.51 -1.85 16.08
C LEU A 16 3.34 -2.72 15.13
N SER A 17 2.99 -4.00 15.01
CA SER A 17 3.71 -4.97 14.19
C SER A 17 3.73 -4.54 12.73
N THR A 18 2.57 -4.14 12.20
CA THR A 18 2.43 -3.69 10.82
C THR A 18 3.25 -2.42 10.55
N SER A 19 3.23 -1.46 11.48
CA SER A 19 4.07 -0.26 11.39
C SER A 19 5.57 -0.61 11.32
N PHE A 20 6.04 -1.55 12.15
CA PHE A 20 7.43 -2.00 12.12
C PHE A 20 7.77 -2.76 10.85
N CYS A 21 6.87 -3.60 10.33
CA CYS A 21 7.08 -4.32 9.08
C CYS A 21 7.22 -3.37 7.88
N PHE A 22 6.40 -2.31 7.80
CA PHE A 22 6.54 -1.28 6.75
C PHE A 22 7.80 -0.43 6.91
N ALA A 23 8.20 -0.11 8.15
CA ALA A 23 9.47 0.55 8.41
C ALA A 23 10.65 -0.36 8.01
N ALA A 24 10.56 -1.66 8.27
CA ALA A 24 11.56 -2.65 7.87
C ALA A 24 11.63 -2.82 6.34
N LEU A 25 10.49 -2.80 5.64
CA LEU A 25 10.44 -2.75 4.17
C LEU A 25 11.24 -1.56 3.64
N PHE A 26 10.96 -0.37 4.18
CA PHE A 26 11.65 0.86 3.80
C PHE A 26 13.16 0.79 4.06
N ALA A 27 13.56 0.36 5.27
CA ALA A 27 14.97 0.26 5.65
C ALA A 27 15.72 -0.77 4.78
N ARG A 28 15.12 -1.95 4.55
CA ARG A 28 15.69 -2.97 3.65
C ARG A 28 15.85 -2.41 2.25
N TRP A 29 14.87 -1.67 1.75
CA TRP A 29 14.94 -1.09 0.41
C TRP A 29 16.02 -0.02 0.28
N LEU A 30 16.20 0.84 1.28
CA LEU A 30 17.29 1.83 1.30
C LEU A 30 18.68 1.19 1.27
N ILE A 31 18.86 0.05 1.94
CA ILE A 31 20.11 -0.70 1.89
C ILE A 31 20.27 -1.32 0.50
N LEU A 32 19.23 -2.02 0.03
CA LEU A 32 19.27 -2.75 -1.24
C LEU A 32 19.44 -1.84 -2.45
N ILE A 33 18.87 -0.63 -2.47
CA ILE A 33 19.01 0.28 -3.63
C ILE A 33 20.46 0.77 -3.81
N ILE A 34 21.24 0.79 -2.73
CA ILE A 34 22.67 1.14 -2.77
C ILE A 34 23.49 -0.08 -3.20
N LEU A 35 23.13 -1.27 -2.73
CA LEU A 35 23.88 -2.51 -2.97
C LEU A 35 23.55 -3.20 -4.31
N ALA A 36 22.32 -3.05 -4.80
CA ALA A 36 21.84 -3.71 -6.01
C ALA A 36 22.08 -2.82 -7.23
N SER A 37 22.86 -3.34 -8.18
CA SER A 37 22.92 -2.76 -9.53
C SER A 37 21.53 -2.88 -10.19
N SER A 38 21.16 -1.91 -11.04
CA SER A 38 19.87 -1.85 -11.76
C SER A 38 19.51 -3.11 -12.57
N ARG A 39 20.48 -4.04 -12.73
CA ARG A 39 20.28 -5.33 -13.39
C ARG A 39 19.56 -6.38 -12.56
N PHE A 40 19.67 -6.36 -11.23
CA PHE A 40 19.11 -7.39 -10.36
C PHE A 40 18.17 -6.80 -9.32
N LEU A 41 16.89 -7.19 -9.41
CA LEU A 41 15.96 -6.94 -8.33
C LEU A 41 16.03 -8.12 -7.36
N PRO A 42 16.29 -7.89 -6.07
CA PRO A 42 16.27 -8.98 -5.10
C PRO A 42 14.83 -9.49 -4.94
N GLY A 43 14.48 -10.64 -5.52
CA GLY A 43 13.13 -11.21 -5.50
C GLY A 43 12.50 -11.26 -4.09
N GLY A 44 13.33 -11.50 -3.07
CA GLY A 44 12.90 -11.50 -1.67
C GLY A 44 12.29 -10.17 -1.17
N ILE A 45 12.62 -9.01 -1.74
CA ILE A 45 11.96 -7.74 -1.37
C ILE A 45 10.55 -7.64 -1.94
N HIS A 46 10.35 -8.16 -3.14
CA HIS A 46 9.05 -8.17 -3.80
C HIS A 46 8.09 -9.12 -3.10
N GLU A 47 8.54 -10.34 -2.79
CA GLU A 47 7.76 -11.30 -2.00
C GLU A 47 7.42 -10.74 -0.62
N PHE A 48 8.39 -10.10 0.04
CA PHE A 48 8.16 -9.45 1.32
C PHE A 48 7.12 -8.33 1.21
N LEU A 49 7.19 -7.51 0.15
CA LEU A 49 6.20 -6.47 -0.13
C LEU A 49 4.80 -7.06 -0.34
N MET A 50 4.66 -8.08 -1.19
CA MET A 50 3.36 -8.68 -1.50
C MET A 50 2.74 -9.36 -0.28
N GLY A 51 3.54 -10.12 0.48
CA GLY A 51 3.10 -10.72 1.74
C GLY A 51 2.69 -9.66 2.77
N LEU A 52 3.44 -8.56 2.87
CA LEU A 52 3.12 -7.46 3.79
C LEU A 52 1.85 -6.72 3.38
N LEU A 53 1.66 -6.44 2.09
CA LEU A 53 0.43 -5.84 1.56
C LEU A 53 -0.78 -6.74 1.84
N LEU A 54 -0.65 -8.05 1.66
CA LEU A 54 -1.72 -9.00 1.94
C LEU A 54 -2.08 -8.98 3.43
N TYR A 55 -1.07 -9.12 4.30
CA TYR A 55 -1.24 -9.11 5.75
C TYR A 55 -1.90 -7.82 6.24
N ALA A 56 -1.39 -6.67 5.79
CA ALA A 56 -1.91 -5.36 6.19
C ALA A 56 -3.33 -5.12 5.65
N SER A 57 -3.61 -5.48 4.40
CA SER A 57 -4.93 -5.22 3.80
C SER A 57 -6.00 -6.12 4.43
N VAL A 58 -5.73 -7.42 4.58
CA VAL A 58 -6.67 -8.36 5.21
C VAL A 58 -6.88 -8.03 6.69
N GLY A 59 -5.79 -7.72 7.41
CA GLY A 59 -5.85 -7.31 8.81
C GLY A 59 -6.65 -6.04 9.01
N GLU A 60 -6.40 -5.00 8.20
CA GLU A 60 -7.09 -3.72 8.30
C GLU A 60 -8.59 -3.88 7.97
N LEU A 61 -8.94 -4.62 6.93
CA LEU A 61 -10.33 -4.95 6.59
C LEU A 61 -11.05 -5.67 7.74
N PHE A 62 -10.40 -6.66 8.35
CA PHE A 62 -10.94 -7.37 9.51
C PHE A 62 -11.25 -6.40 10.66
N TRP A 63 -10.30 -5.53 11.02
CA TRP A 63 -10.48 -4.57 12.10
C TRP A 63 -11.49 -3.47 11.77
N LEU A 64 -11.52 -3.03 10.52
CA LEU A 64 -12.47 -2.04 10.01
C LEU A 64 -13.89 -2.55 10.15
N LEU A 65 -14.15 -3.79 9.72
CA LEU A 65 -15.45 -4.45 9.88
C LEU A 65 -15.80 -4.63 11.35
N LYS A 66 -14.84 -5.03 12.19
CA LYS A 66 -15.06 -5.24 13.63
C LYS A 66 -15.44 -3.96 14.38
N PHE A 67 -14.76 -2.83 14.12
CA PHE A 67 -14.96 -1.60 14.88
C PHE A 67 -15.97 -0.62 14.28
N ARG A 68 -16.15 -0.60 12.94
CA ARG A 68 -17.07 0.34 12.26
C ARG A 68 -18.36 -0.33 11.78
N GLY A 69 -18.39 -1.66 11.69
CA GLY A 69 -19.49 -2.41 11.08
C GLY A 69 -19.51 -2.32 9.56
N PHE A 70 -20.21 -3.25 8.90
CA PHE A 70 -20.16 -3.46 7.45
C PHE A 70 -20.48 -2.19 6.62
N LYS A 71 -21.63 -1.54 6.89
CA LYS A 71 -22.08 -0.38 6.11
C LYS A 71 -21.09 0.79 6.12
N ARG A 72 -20.53 1.13 7.30
CA ARG A 72 -19.56 2.23 7.44
C ARG A 72 -18.15 1.84 7.00
N ALA A 73 -17.82 0.55 7.07
CA ALA A 73 -16.56 0.01 6.59
C ALA A 73 -16.43 0.16 5.06
N VAL A 74 -17.40 -0.34 4.30
CA VAL A 74 -17.36 -0.35 2.83
C VAL A 74 -17.31 1.06 2.23
N LEU A 75 -17.93 2.05 2.88
CA LEU A 75 -17.92 3.45 2.43
C LEU A 75 -16.65 4.22 2.82
N SER A 76 -15.72 3.59 3.55
CA SER A 76 -14.53 4.28 4.06
C SER A 76 -13.39 4.32 3.03
N SER A 77 -12.59 5.38 3.08
CA SER A 77 -11.37 5.49 2.26
C SER A 77 -10.36 4.37 2.55
N THR A 78 -10.32 3.87 3.79
CA THR A 78 -9.47 2.74 4.18
C THR A 78 -9.84 1.47 3.41
N PHE A 79 -11.13 1.19 3.26
CA PHE A 79 -11.61 0.04 2.49
C PHE A 79 -11.17 0.09 1.02
N VAL A 80 -11.31 1.27 0.39
CA VAL A 80 -10.87 1.45 -1.01
C VAL A 80 -9.35 1.30 -1.14
N LYS A 81 -8.58 1.82 -0.17
CA LYS A 81 -7.12 1.65 -0.11
C LYS A 81 -6.73 0.17 0.00
N ASP A 82 -7.38 -0.60 0.88
CA ASP A 82 -7.08 -2.01 1.08
C ASP A 82 -7.47 -2.86 -0.15
N LEU A 83 -8.59 -2.53 -0.82
CA LEU A 83 -8.95 -3.16 -2.10
C LEU A 83 -7.94 -2.87 -3.20
N ASN A 84 -7.45 -1.63 -3.27
CA ASN A 84 -6.42 -1.24 -4.22
C ASN A 84 -5.10 -2.00 -3.97
N PHE A 85 -4.70 -2.18 -2.71
CA PHE A 85 -3.53 -3.02 -2.38
C PHE A 85 -3.73 -4.49 -2.75
N LEU A 86 -4.91 -5.06 -2.51
CA LEU A 86 -5.22 -6.42 -2.97
C LEU A 86 -5.16 -6.53 -4.49
N TYR A 87 -5.65 -5.51 -5.21
CA TYR A 87 -5.54 -5.45 -6.66
C TYR A 87 -4.08 -5.34 -7.12
N VAL A 88 -3.25 -4.50 -6.48
CA VAL A 88 -1.81 -4.42 -6.77
C VAL A 88 -1.13 -5.77 -6.59
N ILE A 89 -1.47 -6.54 -5.55
CA ILE A 89 -0.98 -7.90 -5.37
C ILE A 89 -1.42 -8.77 -6.55
N LEU A 90 -2.72 -8.79 -6.89
CA LEU A 90 -3.20 -9.61 -8.02
C LEU A 90 -2.54 -9.26 -9.36
N VAL A 91 -2.13 -8.01 -9.55
CA VAL A 91 -1.51 -7.56 -10.79
C VAL A 91 -0.01 -7.82 -10.80
N LEU A 92 0.68 -7.60 -9.67
CA LEU A 92 2.14 -7.65 -9.60
C LEU A 92 2.69 -8.95 -9.00
N HIS A 93 1.88 -9.81 -8.38
CA HIS A 93 2.35 -11.03 -7.74
C HIS A 93 2.79 -12.11 -8.75
N PHE A 94 2.26 -12.08 -9.98
CA PHE A 94 2.51 -13.10 -11.00
C PHE A 94 3.80 -12.90 -11.81
N TYR A 95 4.75 -12.11 -11.33
CA TYR A 95 6.09 -12.08 -11.93
C TYR A 95 6.91 -13.23 -11.33
N ASP A 96 6.67 -14.47 -11.78
CA ASP A 96 7.45 -15.66 -11.38
C ASP A 96 8.94 -15.54 -11.74
N ASP A 97 9.27 -14.69 -12.72
CA ASP A 97 10.63 -14.42 -13.18
C ASP A 97 11.02 -12.95 -12.91
N TYR A 98 11.34 -12.66 -11.64
CA TYR A 98 11.70 -11.32 -11.18
C TYR A 98 12.89 -10.70 -11.96
N GLU A 99 13.72 -11.55 -12.57
CA GLU A 99 14.86 -11.10 -13.39
C GLU A 99 14.45 -10.50 -14.74
N HIS A 100 13.27 -10.84 -15.28
CA HIS A 100 12.83 -10.35 -16.59
C HIS A 100 11.68 -9.33 -16.52
N ALA A 101 11.11 -9.11 -15.34
CA ALA A 101 10.06 -8.12 -15.13
C ALA A 101 10.58 -6.67 -15.22
N LEU A 102 10.50 -6.07 -16.42
CA LEU A 102 10.87 -4.66 -16.67
C LEU A 102 10.13 -3.68 -15.76
N VAL A 103 8.89 -4.02 -15.37
CA VAL A 103 8.07 -3.23 -14.46
C VAL A 103 8.74 -3.08 -13.09
N LEU A 104 9.31 -4.17 -12.57
CA LEU A 104 9.93 -4.19 -11.25
C LEU A 104 11.29 -3.51 -11.23
N LYS A 105 12.01 -3.47 -12.36
CA LYS A 105 13.29 -2.76 -12.49
C LYS A 105 13.15 -1.26 -12.69
N ASN A 106 11.93 -0.76 -12.87
CA ASN A 106 11.69 0.66 -13.10
C ASN A 106 11.89 1.48 -11.81
N HIS A 107 12.42 2.70 -11.93
CA HIS A 107 12.54 3.63 -10.80
C HIS A 107 11.22 3.87 -10.06
N SER A 108 10.09 3.81 -10.78
CA SER A 108 8.76 3.95 -10.18
C SER A 108 8.46 2.84 -9.17
N TYR A 109 9.00 1.63 -9.35
CA TYR A 109 8.88 0.55 -8.38
C TYR A 109 9.65 0.88 -7.10
N SER A 110 10.85 1.43 -7.24
CA SER A 110 11.67 1.90 -6.11
C SER A 110 10.98 3.00 -5.32
N VAL A 111 10.41 3.97 -6.03
CA VAL A 111 9.68 5.09 -5.45
C VAL A 111 8.39 4.61 -4.79
N PHE A 112 7.71 3.63 -5.38
CA PHE A 112 6.53 3.00 -4.81
C PHE A 112 6.85 2.31 -3.49
N ILE A 113 7.86 1.44 -3.43
CA ILE A 113 8.27 0.77 -2.18
C ILE A 113 8.61 1.80 -1.10
N ALA A 114 9.41 2.81 -1.46
CA ALA A 114 9.84 3.83 -0.51
C ALA A 114 8.65 4.62 0.06
N SER A 115 7.77 5.09 -0.81
CA SER A 115 6.61 5.91 -0.44
C SER A 115 5.56 5.09 0.31
N LEU A 116 5.35 3.83 -0.09
CA LEU A 116 4.45 2.89 0.57
C LEU A 116 4.95 2.58 1.98
N GLY A 117 6.23 2.22 2.13
CA GLY A 117 6.84 1.92 3.42
C GLY A 117 6.69 3.07 4.41
N LEU A 118 7.03 4.29 4.01
CA LEU A 118 6.91 5.47 4.87
C LEU A 118 5.44 5.83 5.18
N SER A 119 4.57 5.84 4.17
CA SER A 119 3.16 6.22 4.35
C SER A 119 2.41 5.22 5.23
N GLN A 120 2.58 3.92 4.99
CA GLN A 120 1.89 2.88 5.78
C GLN A 120 2.47 2.76 7.18
N ALA A 121 3.81 2.86 7.35
CA ALA A 121 4.40 2.91 8.69
C ALA A 121 3.80 4.06 9.51
N TYR A 122 3.75 5.26 8.93
CA TYR A 122 3.14 6.42 9.59
C TYR A 122 1.63 6.21 9.87
N ALA A 123 0.88 5.68 8.89
CA ALA A 123 -0.56 5.47 9.03
C ALA A 123 -0.91 4.44 10.11
N HIS A 124 -0.12 3.37 10.26
CA HIS A 124 -0.34 2.37 11.32
C HIS A 124 0.14 2.88 12.69
N TRP A 125 1.28 3.58 12.73
CA TRP A 125 1.80 4.20 13.96
C TRP A 125 0.80 5.18 14.58
N THR A 126 0.20 6.04 13.76
CA THR A 126 -0.78 7.04 14.21
C THR A 126 -2.12 6.44 14.66
N GLN A 127 -2.38 5.17 14.35
CA GLN A 127 -3.58 4.45 14.78
C GLN A 127 -3.37 3.61 16.04
N LEU A 128 -2.15 3.57 16.58
CA LEU A 128 -1.77 2.79 17.76
C LEU A 128 -2.46 3.28 19.04
N PHE A 129 -2.54 4.59 19.21
CA PHE A 129 -3.31 5.24 20.25
C PHE A 129 -4.60 5.74 19.60
N LYS A 130 -5.77 5.38 20.15
CA LYS A 130 -7.11 5.65 19.61
C LYS A 130 -7.16 6.93 18.75
N ARG A 131 -7.83 6.83 17.60
CA ARG A 131 -8.13 7.81 16.52
C ARG A 131 -8.60 9.24 16.94
N GLN A 132 -8.16 9.79 18.06
CA GLN A 132 -8.41 11.16 18.47
C GLN A 132 -7.41 12.06 17.76
N GLY A 133 -7.87 12.66 16.67
CA GLY A 133 -7.30 13.84 16.04
C GLY A 133 -5.78 13.79 15.89
N MET A 134 -5.29 13.08 14.87
CA MET A 134 -3.93 13.34 14.39
C MET A 134 -3.76 14.85 14.27
N LYS A 135 -2.70 15.40 14.89
CA LYS A 135 -2.41 16.83 14.76
C LYS A 135 -2.06 17.10 13.29
N LYS A 136 -3.06 17.56 12.52
CA LYS A 136 -3.04 17.86 11.07
C LYS A 136 -2.04 18.98 10.69
N ASN A 137 -1.09 19.34 11.56
CA ASN A 137 -0.15 20.45 11.39
C ASN A 137 1.30 20.12 11.79
N THR A 138 1.61 18.87 12.12
CA THR A 138 3.01 18.47 12.34
C THR A 138 3.79 18.45 11.03
N ILE A 139 5.10 18.71 11.09
CA ILE A 139 5.98 18.67 9.91
C ILE A 139 5.91 17.29 9.24
N ILE A 140 5.91 16.22 10.04
CA ILE A 140 5.80 14.83 9.55
C ILE A 140 4.50 14.63 8.77
N TRP A 141 3.36 15.09 9.33
CA TRP A 141 2.08 14.99 8.63
C TRP A 141 2.09 15.74 7.30
N LYS A 142 2.69 16.93 7.24
CA LYS A 142 2.81 17.72 6.01
C LYS A 142 3.66 16.98 4.96
N ILE A 143 4.80 16.43 5.34
CA ILE A 143 5.66 15.66 4.43
C ILE A 143 4.90 14.44 3.89
N VAL A 144 4.26 13.67 4.78
CA VAL A 144 3.49 12.49 4.37
C VAL A 144 2.35 12.88 3.42
N THR A 145 1.64 13.95 3.73
CA THR A 145 0.44 14.35 2.99
C THR A 145 0.75 15.02 1.65
N TYR A 146 1.73 15.93 1.60
CA TYR A 146 2.00 16.74 0.42
C TYR A 146 3.10 16.16 -0.48
N VAL A 147 3.94 15.26 0.04
CA VAL A 147 5.05 14.69 -0.74
C VAL A 147 4.84 13.20 -0.91
N ILE A 148 4.76 12.45 0.20
CA ILE A 148 4.79 10.98 0.14
C ILE A 148 3.52 10.41 -0.51
N LEU A 149 2.33 10.86 -0.13
CA LEU A 149 1.07 10.36 -0.70
C LEU A 149 0.93 10.65 -2.20
N PRO A 150 1.16 11.88 -2.71
CA PRO A 150 1.16 12.13 -4.15
C PRO A 150 2.19 11.30 -4.89
N THR A 151 3.40 11.16 -4.32
CA THR A 151 4.47 10.34 -4.91
C THR A 151 4.07 8.87 -4.98
N LEU A 152 3.43 8.34 -3.93
CA LEU A 152 2.87 7.00 -3.91
C LEU A 152 1.84 6.80 -5.04
N TYR A 153 0.88 7.72 -5.16
CA TYR A 153 -0.17 7.60 -6.18
C TYR A 153 0.38 7.69 -7.60
N CYS A 154 1.32 8.60 -7.86
CA CYS A 154 1.94 8.73 -9.17
C CYS A 154 2.79 7.50 -9.53
N SER A 155 3.59 7.00 -8.58
CA SER A 155 4.43 5.81 -8.81
C SER A 155 3.60 4.55 -9.01
N GLU A 156 2.53 4.36 -8.24
CA GLU A 156 1.59 3.27 -8.41
C GLU A 156 0.86 3.33 -9.75
N PHE A 157 0.33 4.50 -10.14
CA PHE A 157 -0.31 4.68 -11.44
C PHE A 157 0.65 4.30 -12.58
N TYR A 158 1.90 4.72 -12.49
CA TYR A 158 2.89 4.38 -13.51
C TYR A 158 3.21 2.88 -13.55
N LEU A 159 3.26 2.20 -12.41
CA LEU A 159 3.42 0.74 -12.37
C LEU A 159 2.23 0.01 -13.01
N LEU A 160 1.01 0.46 -12.73
CA LEU A 160 -0.20 -0.09 -13.35
C LEU A 160 -0.21 0.15 -14.87
N LEU A 161 0.23 1.33 -15.31
CA LEU A 161 0.36 1.64 -16.73
C LEU A 161 1.39 0.74 -17.41
N LEU A 162 2.56 0.58 -16.80
CA LEU A 162 3.60 -0.33 -17.28
C LEU A 162 3.12 -1.78 -17.34
N ASN A 163 2.30 -2.20 -16.39
CA ASN A 163 1.73 -3.55 -16.38
C ASN A 163 0.74 -3.76 -17.54
N VAL A 164 -0.02 -2.74 -17.93
CA VAL A 164 -0.90 -2.83 -19.12
C VAL A 164 -0.09 -2.83 -20.42
N GLN A 165 1.04 -2.12 -20.45
CA GLN A 165 1.91 -2.07 -21.62
C GLN A 165 2.74 -3.35 -21.83
N ASN A 166 3.09 -4.04 -20.74
CA ASN A 166 3.88 -5.26 -20.77
C ASN A 166 3.00 -6.46 -20.39
N LEU A 167 2.43 -7.12 -21.40
CA LEU A 167 1.64 -8.34 -21.20
C LEU A 167 2.50 -9.41 -20.52
N ASN A 168 1.93 -10.05 -19.49
CA ASN A 168 2.55 -11.16 -18.78
C ASN A 168 1.89 -12.47 -19.23
N PHE A 169 2.50 -13.62 -18.92
CA PHE A 169 1.97 -14.94 -19.32
C PHE A 169 0.57 -15.25 -18.76
N HIS A 170 0.17 -14.56 -17.68
CA HIS A 170 -1.16 -14.66 -17.07
C HIS A 170 -2.15 -13.57 -17.53
N SER A 171 -1.78 -12.72 -18.49
CA SER A 171 -2.67 -11.70 -19.03
C SER A 171 -3.82 -12.32 -19.81
N THR A 172 -5.04 -12.19 -19.28
CA THR A 172 -6.27 -12.60 -19.96
C THR A 172 -7.02 -11.39 -20.51
N PRO A 173 -7.85 -11.53 -21.56
CA PRO A 173 -8.61 -10.42 -22.13
C PRO A 173 -9.50 -9.71 -21.10
N THR A 174 -10.05 -10.46 -20.14
CA THR A 174 -10.87 -9.94 -19.04
C THR A 174 -10.05 -9.12 -18.06
N LEU A 175 -8.87 -9.59 -17.67
CA LEU A 175 -7.94 -8.85 -16.81
C LEU A 175 -7.48 -7.54 -17.48
N ASP A 176 -7.27 -7.56 -18.78
CA ASP A 176 -6.83 -6.39 -19.53
C ASP A 176 -7.89 -5.27 -19.58
N VAL A 177 -9.17 -5.64 -19.69
CA VAL A 177 -10.30 -4.71 -19.56
C VAL A 177 -10.38 -4.12 -18.15
N ILE A 178 -10.22 -4.97 -17.12
CA ILE A 178 -10.22 -4.53 -15.72
C ILE A 178 -9.07 -3.54 -15.48
N ASN A 179 -7.85 -3.86 -15.94
CA ASN A 179 -6.68 -3.01 -15.75
C ASN A 179 -6.87 -1.63 -16.40
N LYS A 180 -7.42 -1.58 -17.62
CA LYS A 180 -7.73 -0.33 -18.31
C LYS A 180 -8.80 0.49 -17.57
N LEU A 181 -9.84 -0.16 -17.06
CA LEU A 181 -10.88 0.51 -16.26
C LEU A 181 -10.30 1.09 -14.97
N VAL A 182 -9.45 0.34 -14.28
CA VAL A 182 -8.76 0.82 -13.08
C VAL A 182 -7.88 2.02 -13.41
N LEU A 183 -7.11 2.00 -14.49
CA LEU A 183 -6.28 3.14 -14.90
C LEU A 183 -7.10 4.41 -15.16
N VAL A 184 -8.23 4.30 -15.86
CA VAL A 184 -9.13 5.44 -16.14
C VAL A 184 -9.72 6.01 -14.86
N THR A 185 -10.06 5.15 -13.91
CA THR A 185 -10.73 5.55 -12.66
C THR A 185 -9.77 5.88 -11.52
N TYR A 186 -8.47 5.54 -11.66
CA TYR A 186 -7.47 5.66 -10.60
C TYR A 186 -7.35 7.08 -10.07
N PHE A 187 -7.02 8.06 -10.92
CA PHE A 187 -6.87 9.46 -10.50
C PHE A 187 -8.16 10.07 -9.93
N PRO A 188 -9.35 9.92 -10.57
CA PRO A 188 -10.60 10.38 -9.99
C PRO A 188 -10.83 9.85 -8.55
N ILE A 189 -10.60 8.56 -8.33
CA ILE A 189 -10.78 7.93 -7.01
C ILE A 189 -9.70 8.43 -6.04
N ALA A 190 -8.44 8.44 -6.45
CA ALA A 190 -7.31 8.89 -5.64
C ALA A 190 -7.49 10.35 -5.18
N LEU A 191 -7.87 11.26 -6.08
CA LEU A 191 -8.15 12.66 -5.76
C LEU A 191 -9.34 12.82 -4.81
N THR A 192 -10.40 12.02 -5.01
CA THR A 192 -11.57 12.04 -4.12
C THR A 192 -11.19 11.61 -2.69
N ILE A 193 -10.36 10.58 -2.56
CA ILE A 193 -9.85 10.11 -1.27
C ILE A 193 -8.87 11.12 -0.67
N PHE A 194 -7.98 11.67 -1.49
CA PHE A 194 -6.99 12.66 -1.08
C PHE A 194 -7.69 13.92 -0.53
N LYS A 195 -8.72 14.43 -1.22
CA LYS A 195 -9.55 15.54 -0.75
C LYS A 195 -10.17 15.24 0.62
N LYS A 196 -10.72 14.05 0.83
CA LYS A 196 -11.26 13.61 2.13
C LYS A 196 -10.20 13.52 3.23
N HIS A 197 -8.91 13.47 2.90
CA HIS A 197 -7.83 13.49 3.90
C HIS A 197 -7.56 14.91 4.45
N PHE A 198 -7.81 15.94 3.64
CA PHE A 198 -7.64 17.35 4.04
C PHE A 198 -8.78 17.84 4.93
N TYR A 199 -10.03 17.62 4.50
CA TYR A 199 -11.24 18.02 5.24
C TYR A 199 -11.46 17.08 6.43
#